data_AF-A0A2U1SRV8-F1
#
_entry.id   AF-A0A2U1SRV8-F1
#
_cell.length_a   1.000
_cell.length_b   1.000
_cell.length_c   1.000
_cell.angle_alpha   90.00
_cell.angle_beta   90.00
_cell.angle_gamma   90.00
#
_symmetry.space_group_name_H-M   'P 1'
#
loop_
_entity.id
_entity.type
_entity.pdbx_description
1 polymer ?
#
loop_
_entity_poly.entity_id
_entity_poly.type
_entity_poly.pdbx_seq_one_letter_code
_entity_poly.pdbx_strand_id
1 'polypeptide(L)'
;MLPREGVVTYSVVVEERPSFVERRREARRPVHLQSGKILDGGERFLTEFLYKNRTGGGIRLRLAQRVPLPRSILLYDDQQGALLAANVVWQSGVDAGCRMRGRWPHNEKLLLRMSGPYYAVQ
;
A
#
# COMPACT_ATOMS: atom_id res chain seq x y z
N MET A 1 31.48 -26.63 22.14
CA MET A 1 30.48 -26.22 21.13
C MET A 1 30.61 -24.72 20.93
N LEU A 2 31.12 -24.27 19.79
CA LEU A 2 31.17 -22.84 19.44
C LEU A 2 29.99 -22.52 18.49
N PRO A 3 29.31 -21.37 18.64
CA PRO A 3 28.19 -20.99 17.78
C PRO A 3 28.67 -20.66 16.37
N ARG A 4 27.92 -21.09 15.35
CA ARG A 4 28.18 -20.76 13.94
C ARG A 4 27.62 -19.36 13.65
N GLU A 5 28.49 -18.41 13.34
CA GLU A 5 28.10 -17.10 12.80
C GLU A 5 27.47 -17.28 11.41
N GLY A 6 26.19 -16.95 11.30
CA GLY A 6 25.46 -16.96 10.04
C GLY A 6 25.79 -15.70 9.25
N VAL A 7 26.51 -15.84 8.14
CA VAL A 7 26.77 -14.75 7.20
C VAL A 7 25.47 -14.43 6.44
N VAL A 8 24.85 -13.30 6.75
CA VAL A 8 23.69 -12.80 6.01
C VAL A 8 24.19 -11.96 4.84
N THR A 9 23.92 -12.42 3.61
CA THR A 9 24.21 -11.67 2.39
C THR A 9 22.99 -10.84 2.00
N TYR A 10 23.12 -9.52 1.94
CA TYR A 10 22.15 -8.66 1.27
C TYR A 10 22.82 -7.96 0.09
N SER A 11 22.07 -7.75 -0.98
CA SER A 11 22.51 -7.01 -2.16
C SER A 11 21.69 -5.74 -2.26
N VAL A 12 22.37 -4.59 -2.30
CA VAL A 12 21.73 -3.29 -2.53
C VAL A 12 21.42 -3.18 -4.02
N VAL A 13 20.13 -3.19 -4.37
CA VAL A 13 19.69 -2.91 -5.75
C VAL A 13 19.74 -1.40 -5.96
N VAL A 14 20.75 -0.94 -6.70
CA VAL A 14 20.84 0.46 -7.13
C VAL A 14 19.94 0.64 -8.35
N GLU A 15 18.87 1.43 -8.22
CA GLU A 15 18.02 1.77 -9.38
C GLU A 15 18.82 2.61 -10.39
N GLU A 16 18.84 2.18 -11.64
CA GLU A 16 19.43 2.94 -12.75
C GLU A 16 18.73 4.29 -12.90
N ARG A 17 19.52 5.35 -13.17
CA ARG A 17 18.99 6.69 -13.39
C ARG A 17 18.07 6.68 -14.63
N PRO A 18 16.83 7.19 -14.54
CA PRO A 18 15.96 7.26 -15.69
C PRO A 18 16.55 8.19 -16.76
N SER A 19 16.56 7.73 -18.01
CA SER A 19 17.08 8.44 -19.20
C SER A 19 16.17 9.58 -19.71
N PHE A 20 15.13 9.94 -18.96
CA PHE A 20 14.14 10.93 -19.35
C PHE A 20 14.20 12.17 -18.45
N VAL A 21 14.02 13.35 -19.05
CA VAL A 21 13.89 14.63 -18.34
C VAL A 21 12.68 14.57 -17.41
N GLU A 22 12.92 14.68 -16.10
CA GLU A 22 11.90 14.69 -15.05
C GLU A 22 10.98 15.92 -15.21
N ARG A 23 9.70 15.67 -15.50
CA ARG A 23 8.70 16.72 -15.75
C ARG A 23 7.87 17.07 -14.51
N ARG A 24 8.05 16.35 -13.40
CA ARG A 24 7.26 16.55 -12.18
C ARG A 24 7.92 17.59 -11.28
N ARG A 25 7.08 18.41 -10.65
CA ARG A 25 7.52 19.43 -9.68
C ARG A 25 8.01 18.87 -8.34
N GLU A 26 7.71 17.61 -8.02
CA GLU A 26 8.07 16.99 -6.74
C GLU A 26 8.74 15.63 -6.93
N ALA A 27 9.84 15.42 -6.21
CA ALA A 27 10.60 14.17 -6.22
C ALA A 27 9.86 13.05 -5.47
N ARG A 28 9.95 11.82 -5.98
CA ARG A 28 9.41 10.63 -5.31
C ARG A 28 10.37 10.16 -4.22
N ARG A 29 9.85 9.93 -3.01
CA ARG A 29 10.61 9.27 -1.93
C ARG A 29 10.27 7.78 -1.92
N PRO A 30 11.27 6.88 -1.84
CA PRO A 30 11.01 5.48 -1.56
C PRO A 30 10.31 5.36 -0.20
N VAL A 31 9.22 4.59 -0.18
CA VAL A 31 8.42 4.37 1.02
C VAL A 31 8.79 2.98 1.53
N HIS A 32 9.35 2.91 2.75
CA HIS A 32 9.67 1.65 3.43
C HIS A 32 8.43 0.77 3.55
N LEU A 33 8.29 -0.29 2.74
CA LEU A 33 7.33 -1.41 2.90
C LEU A 33 5.98 -1.04 3.55
N GLN A 34 5.42 0.15 3.26
CA GLN A 34 4.19 0.59 3.89
C GLN A 34 3.10 -0.21 3.21
N SER A 35 2.53 -1.13 3.97
CA SER A 35 1.47 -2.02 3.54
C SER A 35 0.16 -1.59 4.16
N GLY A 36 -0.89 -2.15 3.60
CA GLY A 36 -2.23 -1.91 4.06
C GLY A 36 -3.20 -2.81 3.36
N LYS A 37 -4.48 -2.56 3.62
CA LYS A 37 -5.58 -3.38 3.12
C LYS A 37 -6.56 -2.51 2.38
N ILE A 38 -7.06 -3.02 1.26
CA ILE A 38 -8.07 -2.37 0.45
C ILE A 38 -9.42 -2.97 0.80
N LEU A 39 -10.40 -2.10 1.02
CA LEU A 39 -11.80 -2.44 1.19
C LEU A 39 -12.66 -1.84 0.08
N ASP A 40 -13.79 -2.47 -0.20
CA ASP A 40 -14.86 -1.85 -0.99
C ASP A 40 -15.67 -0.83 -0.15
N GLY A 41 -16.65 -0.18 -0.78
CA GLY A 41 -17.53 0.78 -0.09
C GLY A 41 -18.46 0.15 0.97
N GLY A 42 -18.59 -1.18 0.99
CA GLY A 42 -19.28 -1.95 2.04
C GLY A 42 -18.33 -2.45 3.13
N GLU A 43 -17.12 -1.88 3.22
CA GLU A 43 -16.08 -2.24 4.17
C GLU A 43 -15.58 -3.70 4.03
N ARG A 44 -15.85 -4.37 2.90
CA ARG A 44 -15.41 -5.74 2.66
C ARG A 44 -13.98 -5.75 2.14
N PHE A 45 -13.16 -6.65 2.68
CA PHE A 45 -11.77 -6.82 2.27
C PHE A 45 -11.66 -7.30 0.82
N LEU A 46 -10.78 -6.66 0.05
CA LEU A 46 -10.50 -6.99 -1.34
C LEU A 46 -9.10 -7.59 -1.51
N THR A 47 -8.07 -6.90 -1.03
CA THR A 47 -6.66 -7.32 -1.17
C THR A 47 -5.76 -6.49 -0.27
N GLU A 48 -4.56 -6.99 -0.01
CA GLU A 48 -3.46 -6.21 0.56
C GLU A 48 -2.76 -5.39 -0.52
N PHE A 49 -2.08 -4.32 -0.10
CA PHE A 49 -1.30 -3.49 -1.00
C PHE A 49 -0.01 -3.02 -0.35
N LEU A 50 0.91 -2.57 -1.20
CA LEU A 50 2.11 -1.81 -0.85
C LEU A 50 2.05 -0.43 -1.49
N TYR A 51 2.39 0.61 -0.75
CA TYR A 51 2.61 1.93 -1.35
C TYR A 51 3.87 1.88 -2.22
N LYS A 52 3.72 2.17 -3.52
CA LYS A 52 4.85 2.42 -4.43
C LYS A 52 5.34 3.87 -4.34
N ASN A 53 4.41 4.81 -4.19
CA ASN A 53 4.70 6.22 -3.91
C ASN A 53 3.46 6.95 -3.39
N ARG A 54 3.69 8.06 -2.69
CA ARG A 54 2.66 8.96 -2.17
C ARG A 54 3.07 10.41 -2.45
N THR A 55 2.10 11.21 -2.88
CA THR A 55 2.18 12.66 -3.04
C THR A 55 1.05 13.30 -2.22
N GLY A 56 1.00 14.63 -2.13
CA GLY A 56 -0.07 15.32 -1.37
C GLY A 56 -1.50 14.96 -1.79
N GLY A 57 -1.73 14.62 -3.07
CA GLY A 57 -3.07 14.32 -3.59
C GLY A 57 -3.26 12.93 -4.22
N GLY A 58 -2.18 12.18 -4.45
CA GLY A 58 -2.23 10.92 -5.18
C GLY A 58 -1.30 9.87 -4.61
N ILE A 59 -1.71 8.62 -4.75
CA ILE A 59 -0.96 7.44 -4.30
C ILE A 59 -0.89 6.43 -5.46
N ARG A 60 0.23 5.71 -5.53
CA ARG A 60 0.35 4.52 -6.36
C ARG A 60 0.51 3.31 -5.47
N LEU A 61 -0.33 2.31 -5.71
CA LEU A 61 -0.38 1.07 -4.95
C LEU A 61 0.08 -0.10 -5.82
N ARG A 62 0.73 -1.08 -5.20
CA ARG A 62 0.90 -2.42 -5.74
C ARG A 62 0.03 -3.38 -4.95
N LEU A 63 -0.87 -4.09 -5.60
CA LEU A 63 -1.73 -5.09 -5.00
C LEU A 63 -0.96 -6.39 -4.79
N ALA A 64 -1.25 -7.09 -3.69
CA ALA A 64 -0.68 -8.42 -3.44
C ALA A 64 -1.15 -9.45 -4.48
N GLN A 65 -2.38 -9.28 -4.99
CA GLN A 65 -2.95 -10.11 -6.05
C GLN A 65 -3.76 -9.27 -7.05
N ARG A 66 -3.96 -9.81 -8.25
CA ARG A 66 -4.74 -9.14 -9.30
C ARG A 66 -6.22 -9.29 -9.01
N VAL A 67 -6.81 -8.27 -8.38
CA VAL A 67 -8.26 -8.14 -8.18
C VAL A 67 -8.77 -6.83 -8.80
N PRO A 68 -9.94 -6.81 -9.45
CA PRO A 68 -10.53 -5.57 -9.94
C PRO A 68 -10.92 -4.67 -8.77
N LEU A 69 -10.49 -3.41 -8.80
CA LEU A 69 -10.85 -2.45 -7.77
C LEU A 69 -12.08 -1.62 -8.19
N PRO A 70 -13.05 -1.39 -7.27
CA PRO A 70 -14.13 -0.45 -7.53
C PRO A 70 -13.60 1.00 -7.60
N ARG A 71 -14.40 1.90 -8.16
CA ARG A 71 -14.00 3.32 -8.32
C ARG A 71 -13.71 4.01 -7.00
N SER A 72 -14.39 3.62 -5.93
CA SER A 72 -14.19 4.15 -4.58
C SER A 72 -13.80 3.01 -3.65
N ILE A 73 -12.71 3.20 -2.93
CA ILE A 73 -12.10 2.22 -2.03
C ILE A 73 -11.77 2.88 -0.71
N LEU A 74 -11.69 2.06 0.34
CA LEU A 74 -11.05 2.43 1.60
C LEU A 74 -9.70 1.73 1.70
N LEU A 75 -8.73 2.43 2.27
CA LEU A 75 -7.39 1.92 2.53
C LEU A 75 -7.20 1.93 4.04
N TYR A 76 -7.01 0.76 4.62
CA TYR A 76 -6.47 0.63 5.96
C TYR A 76 -4.94 0.67 5.87
N ASP A 77 -4.33 1.64 6.54
CA ASP A 77 -2.88 1.82 6.61
C ASP A 77 -2.34 1.11 7.86
N ASP A 78 -1.56 0.04 7.67
CA ASP A 78 -1.09 -0.80 8.79
C ASP A 78 -0.15 -0.03 9.73
N GLN A 79 0.58 0.97 9.22
CA GLN A 79 1.49 1.78 10.04
C GLN A 79 0.74 2.81 10.88
N GLN A 80 -0.30 3.43 10.30
CA GLN A 80 -1.06 4.49 10.99
C GLN A 80 -2.26 3.97 11.78
N GLY A 81 -2.67 2.72 11.58
CA GLY A 81 -3.89 2.16 12.16
C GLY A 81 -5.12 2.99 11.76
N ALA A 82 -5.16 3.48 10.51
CA ALA A 82 -6.13 4.48 10.07
C ALA A 82 -6.76 4.10 8.73
N LEU A 83 -8.01 4.53 8.53
CA LEU A 83 -8.72 4.40 7.27
C LEU A 83 -8.63 5.69 6.46
N LEU A 84 -8.36 5.52 5.17
CA LEU A 84 -8.24 6.57 4.19
C LEU A 84 -9.21 6.29 3.04
N ALA A 85 -9.97 7.29 2.62
CA ALA A 85 -10.81 7.18 1.44
C ALA A 85 -10.02 7.55 0.19
N ALA A 86 -10.16 6.77 -0.88
CA ALA A 86 -9.52 7.04 -2.16
C ALA A 86 -10.41 6.64 -3.34
N ASN A 87 -10.20 7.32 -4.46
CA ASN A 87 -10.79 6.95 -5.73
C ASN A 87 -9.74 6.37 -6.67
N VAL A 88 -10.02 5.21 -7.25
CA VAL A 88 -9.19 4.60 -8.29
C VAL A 88 -9.34 5.43 -9.57
N VAL A 89 -8.20 5.90 -10.09
CA VAL A 89 -8.12 6.69 -11.33
C VAL A 89 -7.77 5.79 -12.50
N TRP A 90 -6.89 4.81 -12.26
CA TRP A 90 -6.52 3.78 -13.23
C TRP A 90 -6.06 2.53 -12.49
N GLN A 91 -6.20 1.39 -13.16
CA GLN A 91 -5.64 0.13 -12.72
C GLN A 91 -5.03 -0.60 -13.92
N SER A 92 -3.82 -1.15 -13.74
CA SER A 92 -3.12 -1.94 -14.74
C SER A 92 -2.49 -3.16 -14.07
N GLY A 93 -3.16 -4.32 -14.20
CA GLY A 93 -2.76 -5.54 -13.52
C GLY A 93 -2.82 -5.37 -12.00
N VAL A 94 -1.66 -5.53 -11.34
CA VAL A 94 -1.50 -5.36 -9.89
C VAL A 94 -1.11 -3.94 -9.48
N ASP A 95 -1.00 -3.00 -10.41
CA ASP A 95 -0.74 -1.60 -10.06
C ASP A 95 -2.02 -0.78 -10.17
N ALA A 96 -2.25 0.10 -9.19
CA ALA A 96 -3.35 1.04 -9.22
C ALA A 96 -2.88 2.45 -8.84
N GLY A 97 -3.41 3.45 -9.54
CA GLY A 97 -3.24 4.86 -9.20
C GLY A 97 -4.53 5.38 -8.58
N CYS A 98 -4.44 5.98 -7.40
CA CYS A 98 -5.60 6.49 -6.68
C CYS A 98 -5.43 7.97 -6.33
N ARG A 99 -6.54 8.70 -6.32
CA ARG A 99 -6.64 10.06 -5.76
C ARG A 99 -7.17 9.97 -4.34
N MET A 100 -6.42 10.54 -3.40
CA MET A 100 -6.82 10.62 -1.99
C MET A 100 -8.03 11.54 -1.83
N ARG A 101 -9.02 11.11 -1.05
CA ARG A 101 -10.17 11.92 -0.64
C ARG A 101 -10.05 12.47 0.78
N GLY A 102 -9.29 11.79 1.62
CA GLY A 102 -9.01 12.21 2.99
C GLY A 102 -9.09 11.04 3.97
N ARG A 103 -9.13 11.38 5.25
CA ARG A 103 -9.31 10.40 6.33
C ARG A 103 -10.77 9.97 6.37
N TRP A 104 -11.00 8.66 6.44
CA TRP A 104 -12.32 8.11 6.71
C TRP A 104 -12.63 8.23 8.20
N PRO A 105 -13.90 8.39 8.61
CA PRO A 105 -14.27 8.40 10.02
C PRO A 105 -13.70 7.20 10.78
N HIS A 106 -13.28 7.44 12.01
CA HIS A 106 -12.75 6.38 12.87
C HIS A 106 -13.87 5.37 13.15
N ASN A 107 -13.64 4.11 12.76
CA ASN A 107 -14.55 3.00 12.99
C ASN A 107 -13.78 1.90 13.73
N GLU A 108 -13.84 1.93 15.06
CA GLU A 108 -13.04 1.06 15.95
C GLU A 108 -13.21 -0.43 15.62
N LYS A 109 -14.46 -0.88 15.39
CA LYS A 109 -14.75 -2.28 15.03
C LYS A 109 -14.06 -2.68 13.73
N LEU A 110 -14.07 -1.80 12.73
CA LEU A 110 -13.40 -2.04 11.46
C LEU A 110 -11.88 -2.05 11.61
N LEU A 111 -11.32 -1.12 12.39
CA LEU A 111 -9.88 -1.05 12.64
C LEU A 111 -9.39 -2.30 13.37
N LEU A 112 -10.10 -2.75 14.42
CA LEU A 112 -9.81 -4.00 15.12
C LEU A 112 -9.87 -5.21 14.18
N ARG A 113 -10.87 -5.26 13.29
CA ARG A 113 -10.98 -6.32 12.28
C ARG A 113 -9.80 -6.31 11.32
N MET A 114 -9.27 -5.14 10.99
CA MET A 114 -8.16 -4.97 10.06
C MET A 114 -6.76 -5.10 10.69
N SER A 115 -6.65 -4.92 12.01
CA SER A 115 -5.39 -5.01 12.76
C SER A 115 -5.02 -6.44 13.19
N GLY A 116 -5.93 -7.40 13.05
CA GLY A 116 -5.67 -8.80 13.41
C GLY A 116 -4.73 -9.53 12.44
N PRO A 117 -4.03 -10.60 12.87
CA PRO A 117 -3.23 -11.44 11.99
C PRO A 117 -4.11 -12.26 11.03
N TYR A 118 -3.87 -12.12 9.72
CA TYR A 118 -4.68 -12.72 8.65
C TYR A 118 -4.42 -14.22 8.41
N TYR A 119 -3.63 -14.89 9.25
CA TYR A 119 -3.45 -16.34 9.20
C TYR A 119 -4.50 -17.13 10.00
N ALA A 120 -5.42 -16.46 10.69
CA ALA A 120 -6.57 -17.12 11.31
C ALA A 120 -7.75 -17.13 10.31
N VAL A 121 -7.62 -17.95 9.27
CA VAL A 121 -8.76 -18.39 8.48
C VAL A 121 -9.55 -19.34 9.38
N GLN A 122 -10.82 -19.05 9.64
CA GLN A 122 -11.80 -20.07 10.05
C GLN A 122 -12.55 -20.53 8.81
#